data_AF-A0A832ZLG9-F1
#
_entry.id   AF-A0A832ZLG9-F1
#
_cell.length_a   1.000
_cell.length_b   1.000
_cell.length_c   1.000
_cell.angle_alpha   90.00
_cell.angle_beta   90.00
_cell.angle_gamma   90.00
#
_symmetry.space_group_name_H-M   'P 1'
#
loop_
_entity.id
_entity.type
_entity.pdbx_description
1 polymer ?
#
loop_
_entity_poly.entity_id
_entity_poly.type
_entity_poly.pdbx_seq_one_letter_code
_entity_poly.pdbx_strand_id
1 'polypeptide(L)'
;MWSIWVKTPILKGADIVIASACLPYVNYKLFSEISKGKVVLLACPERENPTHYGKIASIIRSSKPKSITVVTVDGSPHCFTLHASVNEAEYILGEKVVRKHYVVVNGREIREITPNTIRVARYLHLVNELLKSKPEILEELRKVSLEYRRAIGEY
;
A
#
# COMPACT_ATOMS: atom_id res chain seq x y z
N MET A 1 -7.98 11.31 -5.19
CA MET A 1 -7.27 12.29 -6.07
C MET A 1 -5.83 12.43 -5.58
N TRP A 2 -4.82 11.93 -6.30
CA TRP A 2 -3.41 12.13 -5.90
C TRP A 2 -2.91 13.56 -6.15
N SER A 3 -3.45 14.23 -7.17
CA SER A 3 -3.07 15.59 -7.60
C SER A 3 -3.60 16.72 -6.70
N ILE A 4 -3.41 16.61 -5.39
CA ILE A 4 -3.72 17.65 -4.41
C ILE A 4 -2.47 18.44 -4.00
N TRP A 5 -2.64 19.72 -3.67
CA TRP A 5 -1.60 20.55 -3.05
C TRP A 5 -1.38 20.14 -1.59
N VAL A 6 -0.12 19.98 -1.20
CA VAL A 6 0.26 19.44 0.12
C VAL A 6 -0.11 20.33 1.32
N LYS A 7 -0.60 21.56 1.08
CA LYS A 7 -1.06 22.50 2.12
C LYS A 7 -2.57 22.72 2.09
N THR A 8 -3.33 21.98 1.27
CA THR A 8 -4.79 22.14 1.19
C THR A 8 -5.42 21.96 2.57
N PRO A 9 -6.36 22.83 3.01
CA PRO A 9 -6.96 22.77 4.34
C PRO A 9 -7.55 21.41 4.73
N ILE A 10 -8.12 20.66 3.79
CA ILE A 10 -8.72 19.35 4.07
C ILE A 10 -7.69 18.33 4.59
N LEU A 11 -6.40 18.47 4.27
CA LEU A 11 -5.36 17.56 4.74
C LEU A 11 -4.92 17.84 6.18
N LYS A 12 -5.17 19.05 6.70
CA LYS A 12 -4.63 19.50 7.98
C LYS A 12 -5.25 18.73 9.13
N GLY A 13 -4.45 17.95 9.86
CA GLY A 13 -4.92 17.13 10.98
C GLY A 13 -5.89 16.01 10.59
N ALA A 14 -6.02 15.67 9.29
CA ALA A 14 -6.98 14.69 8.82
C ALA A 14 -6.51 13.25 9.01
N ASP A 15 -7.47 12.33 9.07
CA ASP A 15 -7.23 10.90 8.82
C ASP A 15 -7.20 10.69 7.31
N ILE A 16 -6.04 10.30 6.77
CA ILE A 16 -5.82 10.14 5.34
C ILE A 16 -5.88 8.66 4.96
N VAL A 17 -6.53 8.36 3.84
CA VAL A 17 -6.43 7.06 3.15
C VAL A 17 -5.68 7.26 1.84
N ILE A 18 -4.57 6.55 1.67
CA ILE A 18 -3.87 6.42 0.39
C ILE A 18 -4.30 5.06 -0.18
N ALA A 19 -5.11 5.06 -1.24
CA ALA A 19 -5.62 3.83 -1.85
C ALA A 19 -5.16 3.64 -3.29
N SER A 20 -5.06 2.38 -3.73
CA SER A 20 -4.91 2.06 -5.16
C SER A 20 -6.03 2.74 -5.96
N ALA A 21 -5.69 3.45 -7.02
CA ALA A 21 -6.68 4.16 -7.83
C ALA A 21 -7.72 3.23 -8.48
N CYS A 22 -7.39 1.96 -8.70
CA CYS A 22 -8.32 0.95 -9.21
C CYS A 22 -9.28 0.39 -8.13
N LEU A 23 -9.00 0.59 -6.83
CA LEU A 23 -9.78 -0.03 -5.76
C LEU A 23 -11.29 0.29 -5.79
N PRO A 24 -11.74 1.54 -6.09
CA PRO A 24 -13.17 1.83 -6.23
C PRO A 24 -13.88 1.00 -7.29
N TYR A 25 -13.15 0.57 -8.33
CA TYR A 25 -13.68 -0.27 -9.43
C TYR A 25 -13.58 -1.76 -9.10
N VAL A 26 -12.53 -2.16 -8.37
CA VAL A 26 -12.33 -3.55 -7.94
C VAL A 26 -13.34 -3.94 -6.85
N ASN A 27 -13.54 -3.07 -5.87
CA ASN A 27 -14.48 -3.31 -4.77
C ASN A 27 -14.98 -1.98 -4.18
N TYR A 28 -16.06 -1.46 -4.76
CA TYR A 28 -16.68 -0.21 -4.34
C TYR A 28 -17.14 -0.23 -2.87
N LYS A 29 -17.72 -1.36 -2.41
CA LYS A 29 -18.24 -1.48 -1.05
C LYS A 29 -17.12 -1.32 -0.02
N LEU A 30 -16.04 -2.10 -0.18
CA LEU A 30 -14.86 -2.02 0.68
C LEU A 30 -14.26 -0.61 0.63
N PHE A 31 -14.10 -0.05 -0.57
CA PHE A 31 -13.60 1.32 -0.74
C PHE A 31 -14.44 2.36 0.02
N SER A 32 -15.77 2.25 -0.06
CA SER A 32 -16.71 3.14 0.64
C SER A 32 -16.57 3.04 2.17
N GLU A 33 -16.43 1.81 2.69
CA GLU A 33 -16.25 1.57 4.13
C GLU A 33 -14.92 2.17 4.64
N ILE A 34 -13.81 1.94 3.94
CA ILE A 34 -12.48 2.44 4.39
C ILE A 34 -12.35 3.96 4.28
N SER A 35 -13.05 4.58 3.33
CA SER A 35 -12.96 6.01 3.02
C SER A 35 -13.88 6.89 3.86
N LYS A 36 -14.88 6.29 4.52
CA LYS A 36 -15.88 7.01 5.30
C LYS A 36 -15.24 7.91 6.36
N GLY A 37 -15.51 9.22 6.26
CA GLY A 37 -15.01 10.23 7.20
C GLY A 37 -13.52 10.56 7.08
N LYS A 38 -12.85 10.12 6.01
CA LYS A 38 -11.41 10.31 5.79
C LYS A 38 -11.13 11.04 4.48
N VAL A 39 -9.95 11.64 4.37
CA VAL A 39 -9.49 12.25 3.11
C VAL A 39 -8.83 11.19 2.25
N VAL A 40 -9.34 11.00 1.02
CA VAL A 40 -8.88 9.94 0.12
C VAL A 40 -7.93 10.46 -0.96
N LEU A 41 -6.71 9.94 -0.94
CA LEU A 41 -5.73 10.07 -2.01
C LEU A 41 -5.74 8.76 -2.81
N LEU A 42 -6.07 8.85 -4.10
CA LEU A 42 -6.09 7.70 -5.01
C LEU A 42 -4.85 7.80 -5.87
N ALA A 43 -3.97 6.81 -5.81
CA ALA A 43 -2.69 6.81 -6.52
C ALA A 43 -2.54 5.53 -7.36
N CYS A 44 -1.95 5.67 -8.54
CA CYS A 44 -1.59 4.55 -9.40
C CYS A 44 -0.09 4.62 -9.76
N PRO A 45 0.78 3.89 -9.04
CA PRO A 45 2.21 3.92 -9.31
C PRO A 45 2.62 3.39 -10.69
N GLU A 46 1.70 2.75 -11.43
CA GLU A 46 1.89 2.36 -12.83
C GLU A 46 1.79 3.56 -13.78
N ARG A 47 0.91 4.52 -13.48
CA ARG A 47 0.67 5.73 -14.29
C ARG A 47 1.42 6.96 -13.79
N GLU A 48 1.92 6.89 -12.57
CA GLU A 48 2.58 7.96 -11.83
C GLU A 48 4.05 7.58 -11.59
N ASN A 49 4.84 8.53 -11.09
CA ASN A 49 6.18 8.17 -10.62
C ASN A 49 6.05 7.23 -9.40
N PRO A 50 6.68 6.04 -9.37
CA PRO A 50 6.55 5.10 -8.25
C PRO A 50 7.04 5.66 -6.91
N THR A 51 7.88 6.70 -6.91
CA THR A 51 8.43 7.33 -5.70
C THR A 51 7.47 8.36 -5.09
N HIS A 52 6.45 7.87 -4.38
CA HIS A 52 5.44 8.74 -3.75
C HIS A 52 5.94 9.36 -2.44
N TYR A 53 7.03 8.83 -1.87
CA TYR A 53 7.53 9.19 -0.54
C TYR A 53 7.81 10.69 -0.38
N GLY A 54 8.31 11.38 -1.41
CA GLY A 54 8.63 12.81 -1.32
C GLY A 54 7.38 13.68 -1.12
N LYS A 55 6.30 13.35 -1.85
CA LYS A 55 5.01 14.05 -1.69
C LYS A 55 4.36 13.69 -0.35
N ILE A 56 4.42 12.43 0.05
CA ILE A 56 3.90 11.98 1.35
C ILE A 56 4.64 12.68 2.49
N ALA A 57 5.97 12.75 2.44
CA ALA A 57 6.79 13.47 3.41
C ALA A 57 6.40 14.96 3.47
N SER A 58 6.17 15.58 2.31
CA SER A 58 5.72 16.97 2.23
C SER A 58 4.33 17.17 2.84
N ILE A 59 3.39 16.24 2.64
CA ILE A 59 2.05 16.25 3.28
C ILE A 59 2.19 16.10 4.79
N ILE A 60 3.00 15.15 5.27
CA ILE A 60 3.22 14.93 6.70
C ILE A 60 3.76 16.22 7.35
N ARG A 61 4.82 16.80 6.78
CA ARG A 61 5.45 18.03 7.30
C ARG A 61 4.50 19.23 7.27
N SER A 62 3.76 19.41 6.18
CA SER A 62 2.97 20.62 5.94
C SER A 62 1.59 20.59 6.59
N SER A 63 0.94 19.42 6.57
CA SER A 63 -0.45 19.26 7.02
C SER A 63 -0.59 18.54 8.34
N LYS A 64 0.45 17.83 8.81
CA LYS A 64 0.43 17.07 10.08
C LYS A 64 -0.84 16.20 10.20
N PRO A 65 -1.07 15.26 9.27
CA PRO A 65 -2.23 14.39 9.32
C PRO A 65 -2.23 13.59 10.61
N LYS A 66 -3.42 13.31 11.13
CA LYS A 66 -3.60 12.52 12.37
C LYS A 66 -3.19 11.07 12.17
N SER A 67 -3.54 10.49 11.02
CA SER A 67 -3.14 9.14 10.64
C SER A 67 -3.05 8.97 9.12
N ILE A 68 -2.28 7.97 8.67
CA ILE A 68 -2.21 7.54 7.27
C ILE A 68 -2.55 6.06 7.19
N THR A 69 -3.63 5.72 6.50
CA THR A 69 -3.98 4.34 6.16
C THR A 69 -3.65 4.08 4.69
N VAL A 70 -2.83 3.08 4.40
CA VAL A 70 -2.55 2.65 3.02
C VAL A 70 -3.39 1.43 2.71
N VAL A 71 -4.14 1.43 1.61
CA VAL A 71 -4.95 0.28 1.18
C VAL A 71 -4.75 0.00 -0.30
N THR A 72 -4.13 -1.12 -0.65
CA THR A 72 -3.89 -1.46 -2.06
C THR A 72 -4.49 -2.77 -2.49
N VAL A 73 -4.67 -2.96 -3.79
CA VAL A 73 -4.88 -4.32 -4.33
C VAL A 73 -3.62 -5.14 -4.11
N ASP A 74 -3.78 -6.39 -3.67
CA ASP A 74 -2.66 -7.30 -3.43
C ASP A 74 -2.12 -7.90 -4.74
N GLY A 75 -0.86 -8.34 -4.75
CA GLY A 75 -0.22 -8.98 -5.92
C GLY A 75 0.18 -8.04 -7.06
N SER A 76 -0.23 -6.77 -7.05
CA SER A 76 0.23 -5.77 -8.00
C SER A 76 1.63 -5.25 -7.62
N PRO A 77 2.67 -5.43 -8.44
CA PRO A 77 4.05 -5.09 -8.07
C PRO A 77 4.26 -3.58 -7.88
N HIS A 78 3.51 -2.76 -8.62
CA HIS A 78 3.56 -1.30 -8.50
C HIS A 78 2.83 -0.81 -7.24
N CYS A 79 1.71 -1.42 -6.84
CA CYS A 79 0.97 -1.00 -5.65
C CYS A 79 1.78 -1.13 -4.34
N PHE A 80 2.68 -2.11 -4.26
CA PHE A 80 3.61 -2.28 -3.14
C PHE A 80 4.40 -0.99 -2.83
N THR A 81 4.76 -0.20 -3.86
CA THR A 81 5.55 1.02 -3.69
C THR A 81 4.86 2.10 -2.86
N LEU A 82 3.52 2.10 -2.77
CA LEU A 82 2.79 3.03 -1.90
C LEU A 82 3.03 2.72 -0.42
N HIS A 83 3.04 1.43 -0.06
CA HIS A 83 3.36 0.98 1.29
C HIS A 83 4.79 1.34 1.67
N ALA A 84 5.74 1.02 0.78
CA ALA A 84 7.14 1.36 0.98
C ALA A 84 7.34 2.89 1.07
N SER A 85 6.61 3.67 0.28
CA SER A 85 6.72 5.13 0.26
C SER A 85 6.30 5.80 1.57
N VAL A 86 5.31 5.26 2.28
CA VAL A 86 4.93 5.79 3.60
C VAL A 86 6.02 5.50 4.64
N ASN A 87 6.62 4.31 4.62
CA ASN A 87 7.74 3.97 5.49
C ASN A 87 8.97 4.87 5.19
N GLU A 88 9.26 5.09 3.91
CA GLU A 88 10.37 5.93 3.47
C GLU A 88 10.15 7.40 3.81
N ALA A 89 8.92 7.91 3.69
CA ALA A 89 8.58 9.27 4.10
C ALA A 89 8.82 9.49 5.60
N GLU A 90 8.48 8.51 6.45
CA GLU A 90 8.81 8.56 7.89
C GLU A 90 10.32 8.63 8.11
N TYR A 91 11.08 7.77 7.43
CA TYR A 91 12.53 7.71 7.52
C TYR A 91 13.19 9.04 7.14
N ILE A 92 12.80 9.61 5.99
CA ILE A 92 13.33 10.89 5.48
C ILE A 92 13.02 12.04 6.45
N LEU A 93 11.83 12.03 7.07
CA LEU A 93 11.43 13.11 7.98
C LEU A 93 12.04 12.98 9.37
N GLY A 94 12.41 11.77 9.80
CA GLY A 94 12.81 11.49 11.18
C GLY A 94 11.67 11.64 12.18
N GLU A 95 10.41 11.64 11.73
CA GLU A 95 9.23 11.84 12.56
C GLU A 95 8.30 10.64 12.47
N LYS A 96 7.88 10.08 13.59
CA LYS A 96 6.91 8.98 13.58
C LYS A 96 5.52 9.46 13.19
N VAL A 97 4.87 8.71 12.30
CA VAL A 97 3.47 8.95 11.87
C VAL A 97 2.64 7.72 12.19
N VAL A 98 1.47 7.94 12.79
CA VAL A 98 0.48 6.87 13.02
C VAL A 98 0.03 6.35 11.66
N ARG A 99 0.34 5.09 11.37
CA ARG A 99 -0.01 4.47 10.10
C ARG A 99 -0.50 3.05 10.22
N LYS A 100 -1.31 2.66 9.24
CA LYS A 100 -1.75 1.27 9.03
C LYS A 100 -1.63 0.92 7.56
N HIS A 101 -1.40 -0.35 7.29
CA HIS A 101 -1.26 -0.87 5.94
C HIS A 101 -2.19 -2.04 5.75
N TYR A 102 -2.94 -2.02 4.65
CA TYR A 102 -3.85 -3.07 4.26
C TYR A 102 -3.66 -3.43 2.81
N VAL A 103 -3.83 -4.71 2.50
CA VAL A 103 -3.93 -5.21 1.13
C VAL A 103 -5.29 -5.85 0.93
N VAL A 104 -5.81 -5.76 -0.30
CA VAL A 104 -7.08 -6.34 -0.73
C VAL A 104 -6.78 -7.54 -1.62
N VAL A 105 -6.82 -8.73 -1.03
CA VAL A 105 -6.53 -10.02 -1.67
C VAL A 105 -7.69 -10.41 -2.58
N ASN A 106 -7.39 -10.74 -3.84
CA ASN A 106 -8.37 -11.11 -4.87
C ASN A 106 -9.56 -10.13 -5.00
N GLY A 107 -9.34 -8.85 -4.68
CA GLY A 107 -10.37 -7.81 -4.71
C GLY A 107 -11.47 -7.96 -3.64
N ARG A 108 -11.33 -8.88 -2.67
CA ARG A 108 -12.41 -9.23 -1.73
C ARG A 108 -12.00 -9.11 -0.28
N GLU A 109 -10.88 -9.72 0.11
CA GLU A 109 -10.49 -9.83 1.52
C GLU A 109 -9.48 -8.77 1.89
N ILE A 110 -9.72 -8.03 2.97
CA ILE A 110 -8.76 -7.08 3.51
C ILE A 110 -7.85 -7.77 4.54
N ARG A 111 -6.53 -7.56 4.42
CA ARG A 111 -5.52 -8.09 5.36
C ARG A 111 -4.63 -6.97 5.84
N GLU A 112 -4.42 -6.89 7.16
CA GLU A 112 -3.47 -5.94 7.74
C GLU A 112 -2.04 -6.42 7.55
N ILE A 113 -1.15 -5.51 7.16
CA ILE A 113 0.26 -5.77 6.91
C ILE A 113 1.11 -4.93 7.86
N THR A 114 2.11 -5.54 8.48
CA THR A 114 2.99 -4.80 9.38
C THR A 114 4.01 -3.96 8.60
N PRO A 115 4.49 -2.83 9.15
CA PRO A 115 5.59 -2.08 8.54
C PRO A 115 6.85 -2.92 8.27
N ASN A 116 7.12 -3.94 9.10
CA ASN A 116 8.29 -4.81 8.92
C ASN A 116 8.11 -5.79 7.76
N THR A 117 6.90 -6.30 7.51
CA THR A 117 6.61 -7.10 6.32
C THR A 117 6.96 -6.32 5.05
N ILE A 118 6.60 -5.03 5.00
CA ILE A 118 6.92 -4.14 3.86
C ILE A 118 8.42 -3.91 3.74
N ARG A 119 9.14 -3.76 4.86
CA ARG A 119 10.60 -3.63 4.84
C ARG A 119 11.25 -4.90 4.32
N VAL A 120 10.88 -6.07 4.85
CA VAL A 120 11.42 -7.37 4.43
C VAL A 120 11.16 -7.61 2.94
N ALA A 121 9.98 -7.27 2.43
CA ALA A 121 9.67 -7.39 1.01
C ALA A 121 10.61 -6.59 0.07
N ARG A 122 11.31 -5.57 0.56
CA ARG A 122 12.37 -4.85 -0.21
C ARG A 122 13.68 -5.64 -0.28
N TYR A 123 13.89 -6.62 0.59
CA TYR A 123 15.12 -7.40 0.71
C TYR A 123 14.88 -8.82 0.24
N LEU A 124 14.98 -9.04 -1.08
CA LEU A 124 14.70 -10.33 -1.70
C LEU A 124 15.56 -11.49 -1.15
N HIS A 125 16.77 -11.23 -0.65
CA HIS A 125 17.57 -12.26 0.01
C HIS A 125 16.92 -12.80 1.28
N LEU A 126 16.33 -11.93 2.12
CA LEU A 126 15.58 -12.34 3.32
C LEU A 126 14.26 -13.02 2.95
N VAL A 127 13.57 -12.52 1.93
CA VAL A 127 12.34 -13.17 1.42
C VAL A 127 12.66 -14.58 0.90
N ASN A 128 13.78 -14.75 0.21
CA ASN A 128 14.25 -16.04 -0.28
C ASN A 128 14.64 -16.99 0.88
N GLU A 129 15.27 -16.49 1.94
CA GLU A 129 15.53 -17.28 3.15
C GLU A 129 14.23 -17.73 3.81
N LEU A 130 13.23 -16.85 3.92
CA LEU A 130 11.91 -17.21 4.42
C LEU A 130 11.23 -18.27 3.54
N LEU A 131 11.28 -18.11 2.23
CA LEU A 131 10.72 -19.07 1.28
C LEU A 131 11.40 -20.45 1.39
N LYS A 132 12.72 -20.51 1.56
CA LYS A 132 13.45 -21.76 1.80
C LYS A 132 13.05 -22.40 3.14
N SER A 133 12.81 -21.59 4.16
CA SER A 133 12.41 -22.08 5.50
C SER A 133 10.96 -22.54 5.56
N LYS A 134 10.09 -22.00 4.69
CA LYS A 134 8.65 -22.26 4.64
C LYS A 134 8.14 -22.37 3.20
N PRO A 135 8.53 -23.42 2.46
CA PRO A 135 8.14 -23.60 1.07
C PRO A 135 6.62 -23.77 0.89
N GLU A 136 5.88 -24.18 1.94
CA GLU A 136 4.43 -24.35 1.93
C GLU A 136 3.65 -23.09 1.54
N ILE A 137 4.25 -21.90 1.69
CA ILE A 137 3.63 -20.63 1.26
C ILE A 137 3.36 -20.59 -0.25
N LEU A 138 4.07 -21.40 -1.04
CA LEU A 138 3.84 -21.52 -2.48
C LEU A 138 2.46 -22.10 -2.82
N GLU A 139 1.87 -22.90 -1.93
CA GLU A 139 0.48 -23.37 -2.10
C GLU A 139 -0.51 -22.22 -1.91
N GLU A 140 -0.23 -21.26 -1.03
CA GLU A 140 -1.04 -20.05 -0.90
C GLU A 140 -0.84 -19.12 -2.11
N LEU A 141 0.41 -18.96 -2.59
CA LEU A 141 0.71 -18.19 -3.80
C LEU A 141 -0.03 -18.76 -5.02
N ARG A 142 -0.06 -20.10 -5.17
CA ARG A 142 -0.79 -20.81 -6.22
C ARG A 142 -2.29 -20.49 -6.22
N LYS A 143 -2.92 -20.30 -5.07
CA LYS A 143 -4.35 -19.96 -4.96
C LYS A 143 -4.67 -18.55 -5.46
N VAL A 144 -3.70 -17.63 -5.41
CA VAL A 144 -3.95 -16.19 -5.66
C VAL A 144 -3.24 -15.63 -6.89
N SER A 145 -2.17 -16.28 -7.39
CA SER A 145 -1.37 -15.78 -8.52
C SER A 145 -1.56 -16.62 -9.79
N LEU A 146 -2.20 -16.01 -10.80
CA LEU A 146 -2.29 -16.60 -12.15
C LEU A 146 -0.91 -16.68 -12.83
N GLU A 147 -0.03 -15.72 -12.55
CA GLU A 147 1.33 -15.71 -13.07
C GLU A 147 2.13 -16.92 -12.56
N TYR A 148 2.04 -17.19 -11.26
CA TYR A 148 2.73 -18.34 -10.66
C TYR A 148 2.15 -19.67 -11.16
N ARG A 149 0.82 -19.78 -11.27
CA ARG A 149 0.18 -20.97 -11.87
C ARG A 149 0.66 -21.24 -13.29
N ARG A 150 0.82 -20.19 -14.11
CA ARG A 150 1.39 -20.32 -15.45
C ARG A 150 2.85 -20.76 -15.41
N ALA A 151 3.65 -20.22 -14.49
CA ALA A 151 5.06 -20.58 -14.33
C ALA A 151 5.27 -22.07 -13.99
N ILE A 152 4.30 -22.71 -13.34
CA ILE A 152 4.33 -24.14 -13.01
C ILE A 152 3.49 -25.02 -13.96
N GLY A 153 2.90 -24.46 -15.03
CA GLY A 153 2.18 -25.21 -16.06
C GLY A 153 0.70 -25.52 -15.79
N GLU A 154 0.03 -24.77 -14.91
CA GLU A 154 -1.37 -25.00 -14.50
C GLU A 154 -2.39 -23.99 -15.06
N TYR A 155 -1.94 -23.07 -15.91
CA TYR A 155 -2.77 -22.02 -16.54
C TYR A 155 -2.24 -21.67 -17.93
#